data_AF-A0A7V7JN07-F1
#
_entry.id   AF-A0A7V7JN07-F1
#
_cell.length_a   1.000
_cell.length_b   1.000
_cell.length_c   1.000
_cell.angle_alpha   90.00
_cell.angle_beta   90.00
_cell.angle_gamma   90.00
#
_symmetry.space_group_name_H-M   'P 1'
#
loop_
_entity.id
_entity.type
_entity.pdbx_description
1 polymer ?
#
loop_
_entity_poly.entity_id
_entity_poly.type
_entity_poly.pdbx_seq_one_letter_code
_entity_poly.pdbx_strand_id
1 'polypeptide(L)'
;MQKGVSIRLSGAGVPETAAALRGRLIELGRCVECVDAQMAARLGGGKAAGYTCNLLTRNGVIVIVAAPGVDVEGESIECEVAVHDTPDFAAEKILDALAEQGFIAIETGAYSAEEEEQIRQRLADLGYIE
;
A
#
# COMPACT_ATOMS: atom_id res chain seq x y z
N MET A 1 -13.79 -3.29 -13.18
CA MET A 1 -12.38 -2.85 -13.31
C MET A 1 -11.87 -2.59 -11.90
N GLN A 2 -10.71 -3.12 -11.50
CA GLN A 2 -10.16 -2.83 -10.17
C GLN A 2 -9.81 -1.34 -10.08
N LYS A 3 -10.07 -0.72 -8.93
CA LYS A 3 -9.88 0.72 -8.71
C LYS A 3 -8.38 1.02 -8.51
N GLY A 4 -7.85 1.96 -9.27
CA GLY A 4 -6.49 2.47 -9.08
C GLY A 4 -6.49 3.58 -8.03
N VAL A 5 -5.32 3.84 -7.43
CA VAL A 5 -5.13 4.89 -6.42
C VAL A 5 -3.68 5.33 -6.40
N SER A 6 -3.43 6.59 -6.05
CA SER A 6 -2.09 7.07 -5.78
C SER A 6 -1.75 7.02 -4.30
N ILE A 7 -0.60 6.48 -3.95
CA ILE A 7 -0.11 6.34 -2.57
C ILE A 7 1.07 7.29 -2.43
N ARG A 8 0.89 8.38 -1.70
CA ARG A 8 1.93 9.39 -1.47
C ARG A 8 2.71 9.02 -0.22
N LEU A 9 3.98 8.68 -0.39
CA LEU A 9 4.86 8.34 0.70
C LEU A 9 5.63 9.58 1.17
N SER A 10 5.69 9.77 2.47
CA SER A 10 6.53 10.78 3.12
C SER A 10 7.25 10.17 4.33
N GLY A 11 8.23 10.87 4.89
CA GLY A 11 8.97 10.41 6.06
C GLY A 11 10.31 9.73 5.74
N ALA A 12 10.76 8.85 6.63
CA ALA A 12 12.05 8.18 6.53
C ALA A 12 11.97 6.87 5.74
N GLY A 13 13.04 6.47 5.04
CA GLY A 13 13.07 5.16 4.35
C GLY A 13 12.04 5.01 3.23
N VAL A 14 11.60 6.11 2.63
CA VAL A 14 10.59 6.11 1.55
C VAL A 14 11.02 5.27 0.35
N PRO A 15 12.25 5.35 -0.19
CA PRO A 15 12.65 4.52 -1.33
C PRO A 15 12.57 3.01 -1.04
N GLU A 16 13.03 2.59 0.13
CA GLU A 16 13.02 1.20 0.55
C GLU A 16 11.59 0.70 0.79
N THR A 17 10.77 1.52 1.46
CA THR A 17 9.34 1.22 1.70
C THR A 17 8.57 1.13 0.39
N ALA A 18 8.83 2.04 -0.56
CA ALA A 18 8.23 2.02 -1.89
C ALA A 18 8.56 0.72 -2.64
N ALA A 19 9.81 0.25 -2.53
CA ALA A 19 10.24 -1.00 -3.15
C ALA A 19 9.56 -2.22 -2.50
N ALA A 20 9.50 -2.29 -1.17
CA ALA A 20 8.82 -3.36 -0.43
C ALA A 20 7.32 -3.41 -0.76
N LEU A 21 6.63 -2.27 -0.67
CA LEU A 21 5.22 -2.13 -1.00
C LEU A 21 4.92 -2.52 -2.45
N ARG A 22 5.77 -2.10 -3.39
CA ARG A 22 5.65 -2.51 -4.79
C ARG A 22 5.72 -4.03 -4.94
N GLY A 23 6.66 -4.68 -4.27
CA GLY A 23 6.78 -6.14 -4.27
C GLY A 23 5.50 -6.83 -3.80
N ARG A 24 4.97 -6.40 -2.65
CA ARG A 24 3.71 -6.94 -2.09
C ARG A 24 2.51 -6.74 -2.99
N LEU A 25 2.35 -5.54 -3.58
CA LEU A 25 1.24 -5.28 -4.49
C LEU A 25 1.31 -6.16 -5.75
N ILE A 26 2.51 -6.44 -6.26
CA ILE A 26 2.71 -7.38 -7.37
C ILE A 26 2.33 -8.81 -6.96
N GLU A 27 2.74 -9.25 -5.76
CA GLU A 27 2.36 -10.56 -5.20
C GLU A 27 0.84 -10.72 -5.09
N LEU A 28 0.13 -9.65 -4.75
CA LEU A 28 -1.34 -9.57 -4.74
C LEU A 28 -1.97 -9.45 -6.15
N GLY A 29 -1.18 -9.57 -7.21
CA GLY A 29 -1.64 -9.52 -8.60
C GLY A 29 -2.06 -8.12 -9.07
N ARG A 30 -1.59 -7.05 -8.42
CA ARG A 30 -1.93 -5.67 -8.78
C ARG A 30 -0.94 -5.09 -9.79
N CYS A 31 -1.47 -4.33 -10.74
CA CYS A 31 -0.66 -3.45 -11.58
C CYS A 31 -0.20 -2.26 -10.74
N VAL A 32 1.11 -2.11 -10.57
CA VAL A 32 1.70 -1.06 -9.74
C VAL A 32 2.86 -0.39 -10.46
N GLU A 33 2.90 0.94 -10.35
CA GLU A 33 4.01 1.77 -10.84
C GLU A 33 4.57 2.64 -9.72
N CYS A 34 5.86 2.97 -9.79
CA CYS A 34 6.52 3.83 -8.81
C CYS A 34 7.04 5.10 -9.48
N VAL A 35 6.69 6.25 -8.92
CA VAL A 35 7.16 7.58 -9.32
C VAL A 35 8.10 8.11 -8.25
N ASP A 36 9.38 7.84 -8.44
CA ASP A 36 10.48 8.43 -7.66
C ASP A 36 10.96 9.75 -8.27
N ALA A 37 11.93 10.40 -7.62
CA ALA A 37 12.43 11.70 -8.06
C ALA A 37 13.03 11.65 -9.49
N GLN A 38 13.66 10.54 -9.87
CA GLN A 38 14.24 10.37 -11.19
C GLN A 38 13.15 10.23 -12.26
N MET A 39 12.12 9.43 -11.98
CA MET A 39 10.96 9.28 -12.85
C MET A 39 10.20 10.60 -12.99
N ALA A 40 9.96 11.31 -11.88
CA ALA A 40 9.31 12.60 -11.89
C ALA A 40 10.08 13.62 -12.75
N ALA A 41 11.42 13.66 -12.64
CA ALA A 41 12.25 14.51 -13.50
C ALA A 41 12.15 14.13 -14.98
N ARG A 42 12.13 12.83 -15.32
CA ARG A 42 11.96 12.34 -16.69
C ARG A 42 10.60 12.66 -17.29
N LEU A 43 9.56 12.70 -16.46
CA LEU A 43 8.19 13.05 -16.86
C LEU A 43 7.97 14.57 -17.02
N GLY A 44 8.96 15.41 -16.69
CA GLY A 44 8.85 16.86 -16.79
C GLY A 44 8.51 17.58 -15.49
N GLY A 45 8.78 16.95 -14.34
CA GLY A 45 8.62 17.52 -13.00
C GLY A 45 7.29 17.20 -12.33
N GLY A 46 7.06 17.79 -11.15
CA GLY A 46 5.98 17.39 -10.24
C GLY A 46 4.56 17.45 -10.81
N LYS A 47 4.24 18.50 -11.60
CA LYS A 47 2.92 18.64 -12.24
C LYS A 47 2.68 17.59 -13.33
N ALA A 48 3.66 17.40 -14.22
CA ALA A 48 3.52 16.45 -15.33
C ALA A 48 3.53 15.00 -14.83
N ALA A 49 4.36 14.70 -13.83
CA ALA A 49 4.34 13.43 -13.11
C ALA A 49 2.98 13.18 -12.43
N GLY A 50 2.42 14.21 -11.78
CA GLY A 50 1.10 14.16 -11.14
C GLY A 50 -0.03 13.86 -12.12
N TYR A 51 -0.07 14.56 -13.26
CA TYR A 51 -0.99 14.25 -14.34
C TYR A 51 -0.85 12.80 -14.85
N THR A 52 0.38 12.32 -14.97
CA THR A 52 0.65 10.92 -15.37
C THR A 52 0.12 9.93 -14.34
N CYS A 53 0.27 10.21 -13.04
CA CYS A 53 -0.31 9.40 -11.97
C CYS A 53 -1.84 9.29 -12.12
N ASN A 54 -2.52 10.41 -12.38
CA ASN A 54 -3.96 10.43 -12.62
C ASN A 54 -4.38 9.58 -13.83
N LEU A 55 -3.61 9.63 -14.92
CA LEU A 55 -3.86 8.77 -16.09
C LEU A 55 -3.73 7.28 -15.74
N LEU A 56 -2.73 6.91 -14.95
CA LEU A 56 -2.49 5.52 -14.54
C LEU A 56 -3.60 5.01 -13.61
N THR A 57 -3.99 5.80 -12.59
CA THR A 57 -5.02 5.38 -11.63
C THR A 57 -6.39 5.22 -12.26
N ARG A 58 -6.74 6.04 -13.25
CA ARG A 58 -7.95 5.89 -14.07
C ARG A 58 -8.01 4.56 -14.85
N ASN A 59 -6.87 3.93 -15.08
CA ASN A 59 -6.76 2.62 -15.74
C ASN A 59 -6.59 1.46 -14.74
N GLY A 60 -6.81 1.69 -13.44
CA GLY A 60 -6.76 0.65 -12.41
C GLY A 60 -5.36 0.38 -11.85
N VAL A 61 -4.36 1.16 -12.24
CA VAL A 61 -2.98 1.03 -11.74
C VAL A 61 -2.86 1.70 -10.36
N ILE A 62 -2.21 1.03 -9.42
CA ILE A 62 -1.80 1.64 -8.15
C ILE A 62 -0.48 2.37 -8.39
N VAL A 63 -0.40 3.63 -8.00
CA VAL A 63 0.81 4.44 -8.23
C VAL A 63 1.43 4.81 -6.89
N ILE A 64 2.64 4.32 -6.62
CA ILE A 64 3.43 4.70 -5.45
C ILE A 64 4.20 5.98 -5.79
N VAL A 65 3.90 7.07 -5.11
CA VAL A 65 4.55 8.37 -5.29
C VAL A 65 5.56 8.55 -4.17
N ALA A 66 6.82 8.22 -4.46
CA ALA A 66 7.96 8.35 -3.56
C ALA A 66 8.71 9.68 -3.74
N ALA A 67 8.43 10.39 -4.83
CA ALA A 67 9.03 11.69 -5.13
C ALA A 67 8.34 12.82 -4.35
N PRO A 68 9.09 13.65 -3.60
CA PRO A 68 8.53 14.86 -3.01
C PRO A 68 8.14 15.85 -4.12
N GLY A 69 7.04 16.58 -3.90
CA GLY A 69 6.60 17.65 -4.80
C GLY A 69 5.87 17.19 -6.07
N VAL A 70 5.53 15.91 -6.21
CA VAL A 70 4.58 15.44 -7.22
C VAL A 70 3.17 15.83 -6.81
N ASP A 71 2.47 16.53 -7.70
CA ASP A 71 1.14 17.11 -7.44
C ASP A 71 0.07 16.18 -8.02
N VAL A 72 -0.36 15.22 -7.21
CA VAL A 72 -1.27 14.16 -7.68
C VAL A 72 -2.69 14.69 -7.77
N GLU A 73 -3.27 14.65 -8.97
CA GLU A 73 -4.68 14.99 -9.19
C GLU A 73 -5.54 13.73 -9.06
N GLY A 74 -6.56 13.76 -8.20
CA GLY A 74 -7.52 12.66 -8.04
C GLY A 74 -7.45 11.98 -6.67
N GLU A 75 -7.86 10.72 -6.62
CA GLU A 75 -7.92 9.96 -5.37
C GLU A 75 -6.53 9.49 -4.95
N SER A 76 -6.12 9.93 -3.75
CA SER A 76 -4.82 9.60 -3.19
C SER A 76 -4.90 9.33 -1.70
N ILE A 77 -4.00 8.48 -1.23
CA ILE A 77 -3.77 8.21 0.19
C ILE A 77 -2.40 8.76 0.56
N GLU A 78 -2.35 9.54 1.63
CA GLU A 78 -1.11 10.03 2.24
C GLU A 78 -0.66 9.02 3.31
N CYS A 79 0.58 8.53 3.19
CA CYS A 79 1.17 7.59 4.14
C CYS A 79 2.52 8.12 4.62
N GLU A 80 2.64 8.35 5.93
CA GLU A 80 3.90 8.71 6.57
C GLU A 80 4.62 7.44 7.05
N VAL A 81 5.87 7.28 6.63
CA VAL A 81 6.76 6.21 7.07
C VAL A 81 7.52 6.68 8.30
N ALA A 82 7.28 6.01 9.43
CA ALA A 82 7.91 6.35 10.70
C ALA A 82 9.39 5.97 10.70
N VAL A 83 10.21 6.75 11.42
CA VAL A 83 11.68 6.57 11.49
C VAL A 83 12.11 5.18 12.00
N HIS A 84 11.27 4.53 12.79
CA HIS A 84 11.56 3.22 13.38
C HIS A 84 10.84 2.06 12.68
N ASP A 85 10.03 2.34 11.66
CA ASP A 85 9.41 1.28 10.88
C ASP A 85 10.48 0.66 9.96
N THR A 86 10.53 -0.66 9.90
CA THR A 86 11.27 -1.33 8.83
C THR A 86 10.49 -1.15 7.52
N PRO A 87 11.16 -1.19 6.34
CA PRO A 87 10.47 -1.04 5.06
C PRO A 87 9.31 -2.01 4.86
N ASP A 88 9.49 -3.28 5.26
CA ASP A 88 8.45 -4.29 5.16
C ASP A 88 7.28 -3.99 6.11
N PHE A 89 7.55 -3.60 7.35
CA PHE A 89 6.49 -3.27 8.31
C PHE A 89 5.68 -2.04 7.88
N ALA A 90 6.35 -1.00 7.37
CA ALA A 90 5.68 0.15 6.81
C ALA A 90 4.82 -0.23 5.59
N ALA A 91 5.32 -1.10 4.72
CA ALA A 91 4.57 -1.61 3.57
C ALA A 91 3.30 -2.35 4.01
N GLU A 92 3.38 -3.24 5.01
CA GLU A 92 2.20 -3.96 5.54
C GLU A 92 1.15 -2.98 6.09
N LYS A 93 1.55 -1.98 6.88
CA LYS A 93 0.62 -0.93 7.38
C LYS A 93 -0.09 -0.18 6.25
N ILE A 94 0.63 0.08 5.16
CA ILE A 94 0.05 0.73 3.98
C ILE A 94 -0.92 -0.20 3.26
N LEU A 95 -0.61 -1.50 3.15
CA LEU A 95 -1.53 -2.49 2.60
C LEU A 95 -2.82 -2.58 3.41
N ASP A 96 -2.74 -2.61 4.74
CA ASP A 96 -3.92 -2.57 5.62
C ASP A 96 -4.77 -1.33 5.32
N ALA A 97 -4.16 -0.15 5.22
CA ALA A 97 -4.87 1.08 4.89
C ALA A 97 -5.52 1.05 3.49
N LEU A 98 -4.90 0.38 2.51
CA LEU A 98 -5.48 0.16 1.18
C LEU A 98 -6.67 -0.81 1.23
N ALA A 99 -6.60 -1.84 2.06
CA ALA A 99 -7.64 -2.84 2.21
C ALA A 99 -8.86 -2.27 2.92
N GLU A 100 -8.66 -1.52 4.00
CA GLU A 100 -9.72 -0.81 4.74
C GLU A 100 -10.51 0.15 3.84
N GLN A 101 -9.82 0.79 2.89
CA GLN A 101 -10.43 1.69 1.90
C GLN A 101 -10.97 0.98 0.66
N GLY A 102 -10.86 -0.35 0.60
CA GLY A 102 -11.39 -1.19 -0.48
C GLY A 102 -10.61 -1.10 -1.80
N PHE A 103 -9.38 -0.58 -1.80
CA PHE A 103 -8.54 -0.56 -2.99
C PHE A 103 -7.95 -1.91 -3.33
N ILE A 104 -7.65 -2.72 -2.32
CA ILE A 104 -7.17 -4.09 -2.45
C ILE A 104 -8.02 -5.03 -1.60
N ALA A 105 -8.07 -6.29 -1.99
CA ALA A 105 -8.55 -7.35 -1.13
C ALA A 105 -7.31 -8.04 -0.57
N ILE A 106 -7.07 -7.88 0.72
CA ILE A 106 -6.21 -8.80 1.45
C ILE A 106 -7.16 -9.88 1.92
N GLU A 107 -6.90 -11.13 1.54
CA GLU A 107 -7.53 -12.25 2.25
C GLU A 107 -6.97 -12.22 3.67
N THR A 108 -7.56 -11.40 4.54
CA THR A 108 -7.63 -11.75 5.94
C THR A 108 -8.41 -13.05 5.93
N GLY A 109 -7.71 -14.17 6.05
CA GLY A 109 -8.35 -15.46 6.17
C GLY A 109 -9.28 -15.37 7.37
N ALA A 110 -10.54 -15.02 7.12
CA ALA A 110 -11.58 -15.11 8.11
C ALA A 110 -11.61 -16.59 8.43
N TYR A 111 -11.13 -16.92 9.63
CA TYR A 111 -11.14 -18.28 10.11
C TYR A 111 -12.56 -18.79 9.91
N SER A 112 -12.67 -19.96 9.30
CA SER A 112 -13.94 -20.67 9.30
C SER A 112 -14.41 -20.84 10.75
N ALA A 113 -15.72 -20.98 10.97
CA ALA A 113 -16.25 -21.19 12.32
C ALA A 113 -15.58 -22.37 13.05
N GLU A 114 -15.08 -23.35 12.29
CA GLU A 114 -14.33 -24.49 12.79
C GLU A 114 -12.89 -24.12 13.22
N GLU A 115 -12.20 -23.27 12.45
CA GLU A 115 -10.86 -22.76 12.80
C GLU A 115 -10.92 -21.79 13.99
N GLU A 116 -11.97 -20.96 14.09
CA GLU A 116 -12.19 -20.11 15.26
C GLU A 116 -12.39 -20.93 16.53
N GLU A 117 -13.15 -22.04 16.45
CA GLU A 117 -13.35 -22.93 17.59
C GLU A 117 -12.06 -23.64 17.99
N GLN A 118 -11.24 -24.06 17.02
CA GLN A 118 -9.93 -24.65 17.30
C GLN A 118 -8.98 -23.65 17.97
N ILE A 119 -8.99 -22.38 17.53
CA ILE A 119 -8.22 -21.32 18.17
C ILE A 119 -8.73 -21.04 19.58
N ARG A 120 -10.06 -20.97 19.77
CA ARG A 120 -10.69 -20.79 21.08
C ARG A 120 -10.32 -21.91 22.04
N GLN A 121 -10.42 -23.17 21.60
CA GLN A 121 -10.03 -24.32 22.41
C GLN A 121 -8.55 -24.27 22.80
N ARG A 122 -7.65 -23.97 21.86
CA ARG A 122 -6.22 -23.81 22.16
C ARG A 122 -5.94 -22.69 23.15
N LEU A 123 -6.66 -21.57 23.06
CA LEU A 123 -6.52 -20.44 23.99
C LEU A 123 -7.06 -20.78 25.38
N ALA A 124 -8.14 -21.55 25.47
CA ALA A 124 -8.67 -22.07 26.73
C ALA A 124 -7.72 -23.08 27.38
N ASP A 125 -7.14 -23.99 26.59
CA ASP A 125 -6.13 -24.97 27.06
C ASP A 125 -4.87 -24.28 27.60
N LEU A 126 -4.54 -23.10 27.07
CA LEU A 126 -3.43 -22.26 27.52
C LEU A 126 -3.81 -21.28 28.66
N GLY A 127 -5.09 -21.23 29.05
CA GLY A 127 -5.60 -20.39 30.15
C GLY A 127 -5.70 -18.90 29.82
N TYR A 128 -5.73 -18.52 28.54
CA TYR A 128 -5.91 -17.13 28.12
C TYR A 128 -7.37 -16.68 28.13
N ILE A 129 -8.30 -17.64 28.03
CA ILE A 129 -9.76 -17.42 28.04
C ILE A 129 -10.44 -18.56 28.79
N GLU A 130 -11.68 -18.32 29.26
CA GLU A 130 -12.53 -19.29 29.99
C GLU A 130 -13.55 -19.97 29.07
#